data_AF-A0A2V8RYK5-F1
#
_entry.id   AF-A0A2V8RYK5-F1
#
_cell.length_a   1.000
_cell.length_b   1.000
_cell.length_c   1.000
_cell.angle_alpha   90.00
_cell.angle_beta   90.00
_cell.angle_gamma   90.00
#
_symmetry.space_group_name_H-M   'P 1'
#
loop_
_entity.id
_entity.type
_entity.pdbx_description
1 polymer ?
#
loop_
_entity_poly.entity_id
_entity_poly.type
_entity_poly.pdbx_seq_one_letter_code
_entity_poly.pdbx_strand_id
1 'polypeptide(L)'
;MDADDTGQLHWRDLSVDVRAALAGRLAGLWGAPTDEAAFDSLATDKQQALLLLLRRIEQKDLWHVVRKVTNVYGEGGVGMSFDAWPVVHSTLKRRSDFTSWFANHRDTTGGFYERGRGRGVLHFLYVDKPDQPRAWAVHFDLYSPVHSLASVLNHVRHEALGGLTPDWRAIKTALSDTA
;
A
#
# COMPACT_ATOMS: atom_id res chain seq x y z
N MET A 1 -13.06 13.02 -13.89
CA MET A 1 -11.58 12.88 -13.98
C MET A 1 -11.35 12.43 -15.40
N ASP A 2 -10.94 13.36 -16.26
CA ASP A 2 -10.68 13.07 -17.66
C ASP A 2 -9.22 12.64 -17.74
N ALA A 3 -9.01 11.32 -17.76
CA ALA A 3 -7.69 10.78 -18.05
C ALA A 3 -7.34 11.08 -19.50
N ASP A 4 -6.05 11.22 -19.82
CA ASP A 4 -5.64 11.36 -21.22
C ASP A 4 -6.01 10.09 -22.03
N ASP A 5 -5.74 10.10 -23.34
CA ASP A 5 -6.03 8.96 -24.23
C ASP A 5 -5.26 7.67 -23.82
N THR A 6 -4.29 7.78 -22.90
CA THR A 6 -3.51 6.67 -22.33
C THR A 6 -4.00 6.24 -20.93
N GLY A 7 -4.97 6.94 -20.36
CA GLY A 7 -5.47 6.71 -19.01
C GLY A 7 -4.57 7.30 -17.91
N GLN A 8 -3.55 8.07 -18.27
CA GLN A 8 -2.62 8.71 -17.33
C GLN A 8 -3.28 9.95 -16.70
N LEU A 9 -3.04 10.13 -15.40
CA LEU A 9 -3.49 11.30 -14.64
C LEU A 9 -2.34 12.32 -14.55
N HIS A 10 -2.68 13.60 -14.58
CA HIS A 10 -1.73 14.65 -14.21
C HIS A 10 -2.03 15.17 -12.81
N TRP A 11 -0.98 15.58 -12.10
CA TRP A 11 -1.03 16.16 -10.76
C TRP A 11 -2.07 17.28 -10.65
N ARG A 12 -2.09 18.18 -11.64
CA ARG A 12 -3.04 19.30 -11.71
C ARG A 12 -4.50 18.89 -11.76
N ASP A 13 -4.79 17.68 -12.24
CA ASP A 13 -6.14 17.13 -12.39
C ASP A 13 -6.60 16.35 -11.14
N LEU A 14 -5.69 16.15 -10.17
CA LEU A 14 -6.04 15.59 -8.87
C LEU A 14 -6.85 16.61 -8.04
N SER A 15 -7.74 16.08 -7.20
CA SER A 15 -8.47 16.94 -6.27
C SER A 15 -7.52 17.68 -5.33
N VAL A 16 -7.97 18.81 -4.80
CA VAL A 16 -7.19 19.60 -3.82
C VAL A 16 -6.80 18.74 -2.62
N ASP A 17 -7.72 17.90 -2.12
CA ASP A 17 -7.46 17.02 -0.99
C ASP A 17 -6.38 15.97 -1.29
N VAL A 18 -6.42 15.35 -2.47
CA VAL A 18 -5.40 14.36 -2.87
C VAL A 18 -4.04 15.03 -3.02
N ARG A 19 -3.97 16.22 -3.64
CA ARG A 19 -2.72 16.98 -3.74
C ARG A 19 -2.19 17.36 -2.36
N ALA A 20 -3.06 17.82 -1.46
CA ALA A 20 -2.67 18.17 -0.10
C ALA A 20 -2.16 16.95 0.68
N ALA A 21 -2.79 15.79 0.51
CA ALA A 21 -2.35 14.55 1.15
C ALA A 21 -1.00 14.07 0.62
N LEU A 22 -0.69 14.25 -0.67
CA LEU A 22 0.58 13.85 -1.30
C LEU A 22 1.70 14.90 -1.14
N ALA A 23 1.37 16.14 -0.78
CA ALA A 23 2.33 17.23 -0.67
C ALA A 23 3.47 16.92 0.31
N GLY A 24 4.69 17.12 -0.15
CA GLY A 24 5.94 16.87 0.57
C GLY A 24 6.32 15.39 0.71
N ARG A 25 5.56 14.46 0.12
CA ARG A 25 5.75 13.01 0.31
C ARG A 25 6.33 12.29 -0.89
N LEU A 26 6.23 12.86 -2.09
CA LEU A 26 6.67 12.23 -3.33
C LEU A 26 7.97 12.83 -3.87
N ALA A 27 8.30 14.08 -3.54
CA ALA A 27 9.54 14.73 -3.96
C ALA A 27 10.78 13.89 -3.59
N GLY A 28 11.61 13.57 -4.58
CA GLY A 28 12.78 12.69 -4.49
C GLY A 28 12.51 11.23 -4.88
N LEU A 29 11.24 10.84 -5.08
CA LEU A 29 10.91 9.53 -5.66
C LEU A 29 11.56 9.43 -7.04
N TRP A 30 12.47 8.47 -7.19
CA TRP A 30 13.28 8.26 -8.40
C TRP A 30 13.99 9.52 -8.92
N GLY A 31 14.35 10.43 -8.00
CA GLY A 31 15.07 11.67 -8.34
C GLY A 31 14.19 12.84 -8.80
N ALA A 32 12.87 12.71 -8.77
CA ALA A 32 11.97 13.80 -9.14
C ALA A 32 12.10 15.01 -8.18
N PRO A 33 12.18 16.26 -8.68
CA PRO A 33 12.43 17.44 -7.83
C PRO A 33 11.22 17.92 -7.04
N THR A 34 10.00 17.61 -7.49
CA THR A 34 8.73 18.05 -6.88
C THR A 34 7.75 16.88 -6.80
N ASP A 35 6.70 17.01 -5.97
CA ASP A 35 5.65 15.98 -5.88
C ASP A 35 4.89 15.82 -7.20
N GLU A 36 4.65 16.93 -7.89
CA GLU A 36 4.04 16.96 -9.23
C GLU A 36 4.88 16.18 -10.23
N ALA A 37 6.18 16.49 -10.34
CA ALA A 37 7.07 15.79 -11.26
C ALA A 37 7.17 14.30 -10.91
N ALA A 38 7.16 13.95 -9.63
CA ALA A 38 7.15 12.56 -9.19
C ALA A 38 5.87 11.85 -9.64
N PHE A 39 4.70 12.41 -9.37
CA PHE A 39 3.41 11.83 -9.71
C PHE A 39 3.21 11.68 -11.23
N ASP A 40 3.54 12.72 -11.99
CA ASP A 40 3.37 12.74 -13.45
C ASP A 40 4.35 11.79 -14.16
N SER A 41 5.48 11.46 -13.53
CA SER A 41 6.42 10.47 -14.05
C SER A 41 5.99 9.02 -13.82
N LEU A 42 4.99 8.77 -12.96
CA LEU A 42 4.50 7.42 -12.68
C LEU A 42 3.74 6.89 -13.90
N ALA A 43 4.00 5.63 -14.24
CA ALA A 43 3.13 4.89 -15.15
C ALA A 43 1.71 4.77 -14.57
N THR A 44 0.71 4.65 -15.44
CA THR A 44 -0.71 4.63 -15.10
C THR A 44 -1.05 3.63 -13.99
N ASP A 45 -0.49 2.41 -14.04
CA ASP A 45 -0.71 1.39 -13.02
C ASP A 45 -0.24 1.83 -11.62
N LYS A 46 0.91 2.51 -11.55
CA LYS A 46 1.48 3.02 -10.29
C LYS A 46 0.74 4.24 -9.77
N GLN A 47 0.24 5.10 -10.66
CA GLN A 47 -0.65 6.20 -10.25
C GLN A 47 -1.92 5.63 -9.60
N GLN A 48 -2.58 4.66 -10.24
CA GLN A 48 -3.78 4.03 -9.69
C GLN A 48 -3.49 3.31 -8.38
N ALA A 49 -2.37 2.58 -8.30
CA ALA A 49 -1.95 1.91 -7.08
C ALA A 49 -1.73 2.88 -5.91
N LEU A 50 -1.00 3.98 -6.15
CA LEU A 50 -0.76 5.01 -5.15
C LEU A 50 -2.07 5.62 -4.65
N LEU A 51 -3.00 5.94 -5.54
CA LEU A 51 -4.29 6.54 -5.16
C LEU A 51 -5.18 5.56 -4.38
N LEU A 52 -5.18 4.26 -4.72
CA LEU A 52 -5.88 3.23 -3.96
C LEU A 52 -5.29 3.07 -2.55
N LEU A 53 -3.95 3.05 -2.44
CA LEU A 53 -3.25 2.99 -1.17
C LEU A 53 -3.53 4.21 -0.31
N LEU A 54 -3.39 5.41 -0.88
CA LEU A 54 -3.69 6.68 -0.20
C LEU A 54 -5.09 6.63 0.40
N ARG A 55 -6.10 6.38 -0.44
CA ARG A 55 -7.50 6.31 0.00
C ARG A 55 -7.69 5.30 1.12
N ARG A 56 -7.16 4.09 0.98
CA ARG A 56 -7.35 3.06 2.00
C ARG A 56 -6.63 3.41 3.30
N ILE A 57 -5.40 3.89 3.23
CA ILE A 57 -4.61 4.26 4.41
C ILE A 57 -5.24 5.47 5.13
N GLU A 58 -5.81 6.43 4.40
CA GLU A 58 -6.57 7.56 4.97
C GLU A 58 -7.88 7.11 5.63
N GLN A 59 -8.63 6.19 5.00
CA GLN A 59 -9.81 5.58 5.64
C GLN A 59 -9.48 4.90 6.96
N LYS A 60 -8.22 4.49 7.14
CA LYS A 60 -7.74 3.87 8.37
C LYS A 60 -7.05 4.86 9.31
N ASP A 61 -7.01 6.15 8.98
CA ASP A 61 -6.29 7.17 9.72
C ASP A 61 -4.84 6.74 10.02
N LEU A 62 -4.15 6.31 8.98
CA LEU A 62 -2.75 5.89 9.05
C LEU A 62 -1.84 6.72 8.15
N TRP A 63 -2.39 7.58 7.29
CA TRP A 63 -1.57 8.33 6.33
C TRP A 63 -0.61 9.28 7.05
N HIS A 64 -0.99 9.80 8.21
CA HIS A 64 -0.13 10.66 9.02
C HIS A 64 1.18 9.99 9.48
N VAL A 65 1.29 8.66 9.49
CA VAL A 65 2.53 7.96 9.87
C VAL A 65 3.55 7.87 8.73
N VAL A 66 3.10 8.09 7.49
CA VAL A 66 3.94 8.08 6.28
C VAL A 66 4.61 9.44 6.17
N ARG A 67 5.94 9.46 6.25
CA ARG A 67 6.74 10.69 6.11
C ARG A 67 7.08 10.96 4.65
N LYS A 68 7.55 9.93 3.95
CA LYS A 68 8.01 10.04 2.56
C LYS A 68 7.84 8.72 1.83
N VAL A 69 7.28 8.75 0.62
CA VAL A 69 7.20 7.58 -0.25
C VAL A 69 8.55 7.39 -0.93
N THR A 70 9.10 6.17 -0.84
CA THR A 70 10.40 5.82 -1.41
C THR A 70 10.28 4.90 -2.63
N ASN A 71 9.14 4.22 -2.78
CA ASN A 71 8.84 3.42 -3.96
C ASN A 71 7.33 3.15 -4.11
N VAL A 72 6.85 2.91 -5.33
CA VAL A 72 5.45 2.52 -5.62
C VAL A 72 5.43 1.29 -6.53
N TYR A 73 4.60 0.31 -6.19
CA TYR A 73 4.35 -0.93 -6.94
C TYR A 73 2.91 -0.91 -7.49
N GLY A 74 2.72 -1.37 -8.72
CA GLY A 74 1.43 -1.33 -9.43
C GLY A 74 1.01 -2.69 -9.97
N GLU A 75 1.26 -2.96 -11.25
CA GLU A 75 1.02 -4.28 -11.84
C GLU A 75 1.95 -5.34 -11.19
N GLY A 76 1.40 -6.52 -10.90
CA GLY A 76 2.13 -7.54 -10.16
C GLY A 76 2.33 -7.22 -8.67
N GLY A 77 1.47 -6.37 -8.10
CA GLY A 77 1.44 -6.11 -6.66
C GLY A 77 1.23 -4.63 -6.36
N VAL A 78 0.12 -4.32 -5.71
CA VAL A 78 -0.26 -2.93 -5.37
C VAL A 78 0.30 -2.58 -4.00
N GLY A 79 1.29 -1.69 -3.95
CA GLY A 79 1.93 -1.31 -2.69
C GLY A 79 2.83 -0.09 -2.79
N MET A 80 3.46 0.26 -1.68
CA MET A 80 4.51 1.28 -1.62
C MET A 80 5.51 0.98 -0.50
N SER A 81 6.75 1.43 -0.70
CA SER A 81 7.73 1.57 0.38
C SER A 81 7.77 3.02 0.85
N PHE A 82 8.02 3.23 2.14
CA PHE A 82 8.03 4.57 2.71
C PHE A 82 8.95 4.70 3.94
N ASP A 83 9.42 5.92 4.16
CA ASP A 83 9.92 6.36 5.45
C ASP A 83 8.74 6.69 6.35
N ALA A 84 8.77 6.18 7.58
CA ALA A 84 7.73 6.42 8.55
C ALA A 84 8.21 7.33 9.68
N TRP A 85 7.27 8.02 10.34
CA TRP A 85 7.55 8.66 11.62
C TRP A 85 7.82 7.61 12.72
N PRO A 86 8.65 7.91 13.74
CA PRO A 86 8.99 6.95 14.81
C PRO A 86 7.78 6.35 15.53
N VAL A 87 6.64 7.05 15.51
CA VAL A 87 5.41 6.62 16.17
C VAL A 87 4.71 5.44 15.48
N VAL A 88 4.99 5.16 14.21
CA VAL A 88 4.24 4.20 13.37
C VAL A 88 4.00 2.86 14.05
N HIS A 89 5.02 2.29 14.69
CA HIS A 89 4.92 0.97 15.30
C HIS A 89 3.98 1.00 16.52
N SER A 90 4.08 2.05 17.34
CA SER A 90 3.18 2.24 18.49
C SER A 90 1.75 2.56 18.05
N THR A 91 1.59 3.31 16.96
CA THR A 91 0.29 3.62 16.35
C THR A 91 -0.37 2.34 15.89
N LEU A 92 0.33 1.50 15.12
CA LEU A 92 -0.20 0.22 14.64
C LEU A 92 -0.57 -0.72 15.80
N LYS A 93 0.32 -0.92 16.77
CA LYS A 93 0.10 -1.84 17.91
C LYS A 93 -1.09 -1.48 18.80
N ARG A 94 -1.46 -0.20 18.89
CA ARG A 94 -2.59 0.25 19.73
C ARG A 94 -3.96 0.02 19.10
N ARG A 95 -4.02 -0.34 17.82
CA ARG A 95 -5.30 -0.52 17.13
C ARG A 95 -5.88 -1.90 17.37
N SER A 96 -7.20 -1.95 17.53
CA SER A 96 -7.95 -3.20 17.73
C SER A 96 -8.04 -4.07 16.47
N ASP A 97 -7.80 -3.48 15.30
CA ASP A 97 -7.85 -4.09 13.97
C ASP A 97 -6.47 -4.52 13.45
N PHE A 98 -5.39 -4.33 14.22
CA PHE A 98 -4.03 -4.76 13.91
C PHE A 98 -3.73 -6.14 14.51
N THR A 99 -3.02 -6.99 13.76
CA THR A 99 -2.52 -8.27 14.27
C THR A 99 -1.16 -8.61 13.69
N SER A 100 -0.18 -8.88 14.55
CA SER A 100 1.13 -9.42 14.14
C SER A 100 1.13 -10.95 14.03
N TRP A 101 0.00 -11.61 14.34
CA TRP A 101 -0.12 -13.06 14.25
C TRP A 101 -0.16 -13.49 12.79
N PHE A 102 0.72 -14.43 12.40
CA PHE A 102 0.94 -14.94 11.03
C PHE A 102 1.65 -14.01 10.03
N ALA A 103 2.11 -12.82 10.44
CA ALA A 103 2.69 -11.80 9.54
C ALA A 103 4.23 -11.80 9.50
N ASN A 104 4.87 -12.80 10.12
CA ASN A 104 6.32 -12.92 10.15
C ASN A 104 6.79 -13.79 8.98
N HIS A 105 7.53 -13.22 8.03
CA HIS A 105 8.33 -14.00 7.08
C HIS A 105 9.76 -14.15 7.61
N ARG A 106 10.53 -15.04 6.99
CA ARG A 106 11.89 -15.45 7.43
C ARG A 106 12.85 -14.27 7.68
N ASP A 107 12.63 -13.13 7.00
CA ASP A 107 13.47 -11.93 7.08
C ASP A 107 12.68 -10.61 7.26
N THR A 108 11.36 -10.66 7.50
CA THR A 108 10.53 -9.46 7.71
C THR A 108 9.67 -9.59 8.96
N THR A 109 9.64 -8.53 9.77
CA THR A 109 8.72 -8.44 10.91
C THR A 109 7.55 -7.57 10.46
N GLY A 110 6.39 -8.19 10.28
CA GLY A 110 5.20 -7.54 9.74
C GLY A 110 4.00 -7.65 10.68
N GLY A 111 2.94 -6.93 10.35
CA GLY A 111 1.62 -7.13 10.94
C GLY A 111 0.53 -6.94 9.89
N PHE A 112 -0.45 -7.83 9.89
CA PHE A 112 -1.65 -7.66 9.09
C PHE A 112 -2.49 -6.54 9.67
N TYR A 113 -3.03 -5.75 8.76
CA TYR A 113 -4.21 -4.98 9.03
C TYR A 113 -5.44 -5.84 8.67
N GLU A 114 -6.58 -5.61 9.33
CA GLU A 114 -7.90 -6.24 9.11
C GLU A 114 -8.08 -7.72 9.52
N ARG A 115 -8.57 -7.87 10.75
CA ARG A 115 -9.36 -9.03 11.23
C ARG A 115 -10.76 -9.13 10.59
N GLY A 116 -10.94 -8.59 9.38
CA GLY A 116 -12.21 -8.56 8.66
C GLY A 116 -12.25 -9.58 7.52
N ARG A 117 -13.45 -10.06 7.17
CA ARG A 117 -13.69 -10.91 5.98
C ARG A 117 -13.58 -10.16 4.63
N GLY A 118 -13.01 -8.96 4.63
CA GLY A 118 -12.90 -8.12 3.43
C GLY A 118 -11.82 -8.62 2.47
N ARG A 119 -11.99 -8.30 1.18
CA ARG A 119 -10.96 -8.47 0.15
C ARG A 119 -10.18 -7.14 0.05
N GLY A 120 -8.89 -7.18 -0.32
CA GLY A 120 -8.07 -5.96 -0.42
C GLY A 120 -7.62 -5.43 0.94
N VAL A 121 -6.99 -6.31 1.71
CA VAL A 121 -6.49 -6.04 3.06
C VAL A 121 -5.14 -5.33 2.99
N LEU A 122 -4.90 -4.31 3.83
CA LEU A 122 -3.57 -3.71 3.92
C LEU A 122 -2.63 -4.61 4.72
N HIS A 123 -1.40 -4.76 4.26
CA HIS A 123 -0.36 -5.48 4.97
C HIS A 123 0.82 -4.55 5.17
N PHE A 124 1.12 -4.23 6.43
CA PHE A 124 2.27 -3.42 6.79
C PHE A 124 3.44 -4.32 7.15
N LEU A 125 4.54 -4.14 6.42
CA LEU A 125 5.78 -4.86 6.60
C LEU A 125 6.87 -3.88 7.04
N TYR A 126 7.76 -4.34 7.91
CA TYR A 126 9.02 -3.65 8.12
C TYR A 126 10.20 -4.61 8.22
N VAL A 127 11.37 -4.10 7.89
CA VAL A 127 12.63 -4.82 8.03
C VAL A 127 13.49 -4.08 9.05
N ASP A 128 13.80 -4.78 10.14
CA ASP A 128 14.82 -4.36 11.09
C ASP A 128 16.15 -4.99 10.66
N LYS A 129 17.07 -4.16 10.15
CA LYS A 129 18.46 -4.56 9.91
C LYS A 129 19.33 -3.92 10.98
N PRO A 130 20.36 -4.62 11.49
CA PRO A 130 21.39 -3.99 12.31
C PRO A 130 21.94 -2.75 11.59
N ASP A 131 22.06 -1.64 12.31
CA ASP A 131 22.68 -0.39 11.86
C ASP A 131 21.99 0.33 10.69
N GLN A 132 20.71 0.04 10.40
CA GLN A 132 19.93 0.77 9.39
C GLN A 132 18.58 1.26 9.95
N PRO A 133 18.09 2.43 9.50
CA PRO A 133 16.73 2.84 9.75
C PRO A 133 15.75 1.78 9.27
N ARG A 134 14.70 1.54 10.06
CA ARG A 134 13.63 0.60 9.71
C ARG A 134 13.00 0.99 8.38
N ALA A 135 13.05 0.08 7.41
CA ALA A 135 12.38 0.23 6.12
C ALA A 135 10.93 -0.25 6.26
N TRP A 136 9.96 0.59 5.88
CA TRP A 136 8.55 0.23 5.89
C TRP A 136 8.02 0.01 4.48
N ALA A 137 7.12 -0.95 4.35
CA ALA A 137 6.33 -1.17 3.16
C ALA A 137 4.87 -1.44 3.53
N VAL A 138 3.97 -1.11 2.63
CA VAL A 138 2.56 -1.49 2.71
C VAL A 138 2.09 -1.96 1.35
N HIS A 139 1.35 -3.06 1.32
CA HIS A 139 0.71 -3.55 0.09
C HIS A 139 -0.68 -4.08 0.35
N PHE A 140 -1.42 -4.34 -0.71
CA PHE A 140 -2.71 -5.02 -0.65
C PHE A 140 -2.55 -6.53 -0.81
N ASP A 141 -3.15 -7.26 0.12
CA ASP A 141 -3.42 -8.69 0.00
C ASP A 141 -4.87 -8.91 -0.42
N LEU A 142 -5.08 -9.71 -1.48
CA LEU A 142 -6.44 -9.99 -1.97
C LEU A 142 -7.28 -10.78 -0.95
N TYR A 143 -6.62 -11.63 -0.14
CA TYR A 143 -7.26 -12.50 0.84
C TYR A 143 -6.56 -12.37 2.20
N SER A 144 -7.33 -12.08 3.27
CA SER A 144 -6.80 -12.07 4.64
C SER A 144 -6.50 -13.51 5.10
N PRO A 145 -5.27 -13.82 5.55
CA PRO A 145 -4.93 -15.17 6.05
C PRO A 145 -5.55 -15.47 7.44
N VAL A 146 -6.20 -14.49 8.08
CA VAL A 146 -6.56 -14.53 9.50
C VAL A 146 -7.81 -15.38 9.80
N HIS A 147 -8.59 -15.82 8.80
CA HIS A 147 -9.92 -16.39 9.06
C HIS A 147 -10.16 -17.86 8.71
N SER A 148 -9.32 -18.52 7.90
CA SER A 148 -9.48 -19.97 7.70
C SER A 148 -8.24 -20.63 7.11
N LEU A 149 -8.05 -21.92 7.42
CA LEU A 149 -7.10 -22.81 6.72
C LEU A 149 -7.31 -22.78 5.20
N ALA A 150 -8.54 -22.54 4.73
CA ALA A 150 -8.86 -22.37 3.31
C ALA A 150 -8.36 -21.02 2.72
N SER A 151 -8.30 -19.95 3.51
CA SER A 151 -7.75 -18.65 3.11
C SER A 151 -6.23 -18.68 3.06
N VAL A 152 -5.59 -19.36 4.01
CA VAL A 152 -4.15 -19.67 3.98
C VAL A 152 -3.82 -20.59 2.80
N LEU A 153 -4.64 -21.63 2.55
CA LEU A 153 -4.51 -22.46 1.36
C LEU A 153 -4.70 -21.65 0.08
N ASN A 154 -5.65 -20.72 -0.01
CA ASN A 154 -5.81 -19.88 -1.20
C ASN A 154 -4.70 -18.84 -1.38
N HIS A 155 -4.19 -18.26 -0.29
CA HIS A 155 -3.02 -17.38 -0.31
C HIS A 155 -1.79 -18.15 -0.80
N VAL A 156 -1.52 -19.33 -0.23
CA VAL A 156 -0.44 -20.23 -0.66
C VAL A 156 -0.69 -20.81 -2.05
N ARG A 157 -1.94 -21.08 -2.46
CA ARG A 157 -2.28 -21.62 -3.79
C ARG A 157 -2.22 -20.53 -4.86
N HIS A 158 -2.47 -19.27 -4.53
CA HIS A 158 -2.22 -18.13 -5.43
C HIS A 158 -0.73 -17.79 -5.53
N GLU A 159 0.02 -17.88 -4.43
CA GLU A 159 1.47 -17.65 -4.43
C GLU A 159 2.26 -18.82 -5.06
N ALA A 160 1.87 -20.08 -4.80
CA ALA A 160 2.65 -21.26 -5.17
C ALA A 160 2.27 -21.91 -6.53
N LEU A 161 1.13 -21.55 -7.16
CA LEU A 161 0.73 -22.15 -8.45
C LEU A 161 0.75 -21.22 -9.68
N GLY A 162 1.18 -19.95 -9.59
CA GLY A 162 1.23 -19.18 -10.84
C GLY A 162 1.71 -17.72 -10.88
N GLY A 163 2.41 -17.17 -9.88
CA GLY A 163 3.05 -15.86 -10.03
C GLY A 163 2.10 -14.68 -10.35
N LEU A 164 0.82 -14.79 -10.00
CA LEU A 164 -0.22 -13.77 -10.25
C LEU A 164 -0.54 -13.02 -8.96
N THR A 165 0.32 -12.07 -8.63
CA THR A 165 0.05 -10.98 -7.68
C THR A 165 -1.02 -10.04 -8.27
N PRO A 166 -2.09 -9.69 -7.52
CA PRO A 166 -3.21 -8.93 -8.05
C PRO A 166 -2.79 -7.52 -8.48
N ASP A 167 -3.25 -7.09 -9.66
CA ASP A 167 -3.05 -5.73 -10.15
C ASP A 167 -4.04 -4.74 -9.49
N TRP A 168 -3.87 -3.45 -9.78
CA TRP A 168 -4.71 -2.38 -9.24
C TRP A 168 -6.19 -2.51 -9.63
N ARG A 169 -6.52 -3.14 -10.77
CA ARG A 169 -7.90 -3.35 -11.19
C ARG A 169 -8.57 -4.40 -10.33
N ALA A 170 -7.89 -5.52 -10.08
CA ALA A 170 -8.37 -6.56 -9.18
C ALA A 170 -8.57 -6.03 -7.75
N ILE A 171 -7.63 -5.24 -7.24
CA ILE A 171 -7.76 -4.60 -5.93
C ILE A 171 -8.91 -3.58 -5.90
N LYS A 172 -9.04 -2.74 -6.94
CA LYS A 172 -10.15 -1.77 -7.04
C LYS A 172 -11.51 -2.48 -6.99
N THR A 173 -11.70 -3.55 -7.75
CA THR A 173 -12.93 -4.36 -7.72
C THR A 173 -13.18 -4.95 -6.34
N ALA A 174 -12.16 -5.56 -5.73
CA ALA A 174 -12.25 -6.14 -4.40
C ALA A 174 -12.68 -5.11 -3.32
N LEU A 175 -12.16 -3.88 -3.40
CA LEU A 175 -12.52 -2.79 -2.50
C LEU A 175 -13.94 -2.26 -2.75
N SER A 176 -14.41 -2.25 -3.99
CA SER A 176 -15.77 -1.86 -4.35
C SER A 176 -16.83 -2.85 -3.86
N ASP A 177 -16.53 -4.15 -3.85
CA ASP A 177 -17.45 -5.19 -3.36
C ASP A 177 -17.59 -5.22 -1.82
N THR A 178 -16.76 -4.45 -1.11
CA THR A 178 -16.70 -4.42 0.37
C THR A 178 -17.28 -3.12 0.97
N ALA A 179 -17.70 -2.17 0.12
CA ALA A 179 -18.30 -0.88 0.51
C ALA A 179 -19.83 -0.98 0.60
#